data_AF-A0A932I891-F1
#
_entry.id   AF-A0A932I891-F1
#
_cell.length_a   1.000
_cell.length_b   1.000
_cell.length_c   1.000
_cell.angle_alpha   90.00
_cell.angle_beta   90.00
_cell.angle_gamma   90.00
#
_symmetry.space_group_name_H-M   'P 1'
#
loop_
_entity.id
_entity.type
_entity.pdbx_description
1 polymer ?
#
loop_
_entity_poly.entity_id
_entity_poly.type
_entity_poly.pdbx_seq_one_letter_code
_entity_poly.pdbx_strand_id
1 'polypeptide(L)' 'MQELIDKLKAEAGLTDEQAQKAIAAIKGFVVEKFPMLEGAVNNVFGGA' A
#
# COMPACT_ATOMS: atom_id res chain seq x y z
N MET A 1 4.63 -6.75 3.95
CA MET A 1 3.52 -6.53 2.99
C MET A 1 2.38 -7.53 3.12
N GLN A 2 2.64 -8.84 3.28
CA GLN A 2 1.55 -9.83 3.47
C GLN A 2 0.67 -9.53 4.68
N GLU A 3 1.27 -9.17 5.83
CA GLU A 3 0.54 -8.79 7.04
C GLU A 3 -0.44 -7.62 6.80
N LEU A 4 -0.05 -6.62 6.01
CA LEU A 4 -0.93 -5.50 5.66
C LEU A 4 -2.10 -5.95 4.76
N ILE A 5 -1.84 -6.85 3.81
CA ILE A 5 -2.88 -7.45 2.97
C ILE A 5 -3.87 -8.22 3.84
N ASP A 6 -3.38 -9.08 4.74
CA ASP A 6 -4.23 -9.88 5.62
C ASP A 6 -5.07 -8.99 6.54
N LYS A 7 -4.50 -7.90 7.04
CA LYS A 7 -5.22 -6.90 7.83
C LYS A 7 -6.32 -6.20 7.03
N LEU A 8 -6.03 -5.78 5.79
CA LEU A 8 -7.02 -5.17 4.90
C LEU A 8 -8.17 -6.13 4.55
N LYS A 9 -7.87 -7.42 4.38
CA LYS A 9 -8.88 -8.46 4.16
C LYS A 9 -9.74 -8.66 5.41
N ALA A 10 -9.11 -8.77 6.58
CA ALA A 10 -9.81 -9.02 7.84
C ALA A 10 -10.66 -7.83 8.32
N GLU A 11 -10.14 -6.61 8.22
CA GLU A 11 -10.79 -5.41 8.78
C GLU A 11 -11.69 -4.68 7.79
N ALA A 12 -11.36 -4.71 6.49
CA ALA A 12 -12.10 -4.01 5.45
C ALA A 12 -12.83 -4.95 4.47
N GLY A 13 -12.73 -6.27 4.67
CA GLY A 13 -13.44 -7.26 3.85
C GLY A 13 -12.97 -7.31 2.39
N LEU A 14 -11.75 -6.85 2.11
CA LEU A 14 -11.21 -6.82 0.76
C LEU A 14 -10.82 -8.23 0.28
N THR A 15 -10.84 -8.44 -1.03
CA THR A 15 -10.14 -9.58 -1.67
C THR A 15 -8.64 -9.29 -1.77
N ASP A 16 -7.82 -10.32 -2.04
CA ASP A 16 -6.37 -10.14 -2.25
C ASP A 16 -6.05 -9.10 -3.33
N GLU A 17 -6.77 -9.15 -4.46
CA GLU A 17 -6.59 -8.21 -5.56
C GLU A 17 -6.96 -6.77 -5.17
N GLN A 18 -8.05 -6.61 -4.40
CA GLN A 18 -8.48 -5.31 -3.91
C GLN A 18 -7.50 -4.73 -2.90
N ALA A 19 -6.96 -5.55 -2.00
CA ALA A 19 -5.96 -5.12 -1.02
C ALA A 19 -4.68 -4.63 -1.71
N GLN A 20 -4.19 -5.37 -2.72
CA GLN A 20 -3.04 -4.96 -3.53
C GLN A 20 -3.30 -3.63 -4.26
N LYS A 21 -4.48 -3.47 -4.87
CA LYS A 21 -4.88 -2.22 -5.53
C LYS A 21 -4.99 -1.06 -4.55
N ALA A 22 -5.55 -1.28 -3.36
CA ALA A 22 -5.66 -0.26 -2.32
C ALA A 22 -4.29 0.24 -1.87
N ILE A 23 -3.35 -0.67 -1.64
CA ILE A 23 -1.96 -0.33 -1.30
C ILE A 23 -1.30 0.50 -2.40
N ALA A 24 -1.46 0.10 -3.66
CA ALA A 24 -0.91 0.84 -4.80
C ALA A 24 -1.50 2.26 -4.92
N ALA A 25 -2.81 2.39 -4.72
CA ALA A 25 -3.50 3.68 -4.73
C ALA A 25 -3.00 4.61 -3.61
N ILE A 26 -2.84 4.08 -2.39
CA ILE A 26 -2.31 4.84 -1.24
C ILE A 26 -0.87 5.28 -1.52
N LYS A 27 -0.03 4.36 -2.01
CA LYS A 27 1.35 4.67 -2.41
C LYS A 27 1.38 5.83 -3.42
N GLY A 28 0.59 5.73 -4.49
CA GLY A 28 0.52 6.77 -5.52
C GLY A 28 0.08 8.12 -4.96
N PHE A 29 -0.96 8.12 -4.13
CA PHE A 29 -1.48 9.34 -3.49
C PHE A 29 -0.43 10.00 -2.58
N VAL A 30 0.28 9.22 -1.76
CA VAL A 30 1.30 9.77 -0.84
C VAL A 30 2.48 10.35 -1.62
N VAL A 31 2.96 9.68 -2.68
CA VAL A 31 4.04 10.20 -3.53
C VAL A 31 3.61 11.48 -4.25
N GLU A 32 2.38 11.53 -4.74
CA GLU A 32 1.84 12.74 -5.39
C GLU A 32 1.77 13.93 -4.41
N LYS A 33 1.30 13.71 -3.18
CA LYS A 33 1.16 14.78 -2.18
C LYS A 33 2.47 15.14 -1.47
N PHE A 34 3.36 14.17 -1.31
CA PHE A 34 4.62 14.31 -0.57
C PHE A 34 5.77 13.67 -1.35
N PRO A 35 6.20 14.29 -2.48
CA PRO A 35 7.21 13.71 -3.36
C PRO A 35 8.56 13.48 -2.65
N MET A 36 8.87 14.28 -1.62
CA MET A 36 10.05 14.09 -0.77
C MET A 36 10.07 12.74 -0.02
N LEU A 37 8.92 12.08 0.16
CA LEU A 37 8.81 10.79 0.84
C LEU A 37 8.90 9.60 -0.13
N GLU A 38 9.04 9.82 -1.44
CA GLU A 38 9.00 8.75 -2.45
C GLU A 38 9.96 7.61 -2.15
N GLY A 39 11.22 7.91 -1.80
CA GLY A 39 12.20 6.89 -1.44
C GLY A 39 11.78 6.04 -0.23
N ALA A 40 11.26 6.67 0.81
CA ALA A 40 10.79 5.97 2.02
C ALA A 40 9.54 5.13 1.74
N VAL A 41 8.58 5.67 0.98
CA VAL A 41 7.36 4.97 0.57
C VAL A 41 7.71 3.78 -0.33
N ASN A 42 8.67 3.92 -1.24
CA ASN A 42 9.17 2.81 -2.05
C ASN A 42 9.86 1.73 -1.20
N ASN A 43 10.58 2.09 -0.15
CA ASN A 43 11.17 1.09 0.77
C ASN A 43 10.10 0.34 1.60
N VAL A 44 9.03 1.04 2.01
CA VAL A 44 7.96 0.45 2.82
C VAL A 44 7.01 -0.41 1.98
N PHE A 45 6.62 0.05 0.79
CA PHE A 45 5.61 -0.59 -0.05
C PHE A 45 6.18 -1.33 -1.27
N GLY A 46 7.45 -1.11 -1.62
CA GLY A 46 8.12 -1.70 -2.78
C GLY A 46 9.12 -2.82 -2.44
N GLY A 47 9.18 -3.26 -1.18
CA GLY A 47 9.96 -4.42 -0.79
C GLY A 47 9.35 -5.72 -1.32
N ALA A 48 9.88 -6.19 -2.44
CA ALA A 48 9.92 -7.60 -2.83
C ALA A 48 11.36 -8.11 -2.63
#